data_AF-A0A5C7PQX1-F1
#
_entry.id   AF-A0A5C7PQX1-F1
#
_cell.length_a   1.000
_cell.length_b   1.000
_cell.length_c   1.000
_cell.angle_alpha   90.00
_cell.angle_beta   90.00
_cell.angle_gamma   90.00
#
_symmetry.space_group_name_H-M   'P 1'
#
loop_
_entity.id
_entity.type
_entity.pdbx_description
1 polymer ?
#
loop_
_entity_poly.entity_id
_entity_poly.type
_entity_poly.pdbx_seq_one_letter_code
_entity_poly.pdbx_strand_id
1 'polypeptide(L)'
;MMPLYDFRCVDGHKFERMVKLADFEVTQLCSCLMPATRVISAPMFSVEQVGYTCPVTGKYIGSKKAHEENLRQQDCRVFEPGEKELAQKRIAEQEAAFEKSVDQTVEKNFWSMPSDKREKIANELESGVDLAIERK
;
A
#
# COMPACT_ATOMS: atom_id res chain seq x y z
N MET A 1 -13.24 42.45 11.47
CA MET A 1 -12.12 41.63 10.97
C MET A 1 -11.82 42.08 9.54
N MET A 2 -10.58 42.44 9.22
CA MET A 2 -10.19 42.88 7.88
C MET A 2 -9.61 41.69 7.10
N PRO A 3 -10.29 41.21 6.04
CA PRO A 3 -9.78 40.10 5.24
C PRO A 3 -8.58 40.52 4.38
N LEU A 4 -7.64 39.59 4.23
CA LEU A 4 -6.47 39.71 3.37
C LEU A 4 -6.82 39.16 1.98
N TYR A 5 -6.40 39.88 0.93
CA TYR A 5 -6.59 39.46 -0.46
C TYR A 5 -5.30 39.58 -1.26
N ASP A 6 -5.19 38.71 -2.26
CA ASP A 6 -4.12 38.74 -3.24
C ASP A 6 -4.54 39.58 -4.44
N PHE A 7 -3.64 40.44 -4.90
CA PHE A 7 -3.83 41.29 -6.07
C PHE A 7 -2.73 41.03 -7.10
N ARG A 8 -3.09 41.18 -8.38
CA ARG A 8 -2.17 41.14 -9.50
C ARG A 8 -2.32 42.40 -10.34
N CYS A 9 -1.21 43.08 -10.55
CA CYS A 9 -1.11 44.23 -11.44
C CYS A 9 -1.08 43.81 -12.91
N VAL A 10 -1.41 44.72 -13.83
CA VAL A 10 -1.26 44.53 -15.30
C VAL A 10 0.17 44.17 -15.67
N ASP A 11 1.17 44.77 -15.02
CA ASP A 11 2.60 44.47 -15.21
C ASP A 11 3.03 43.12 -14.61
N GLY A 12 2.11 42.39 -13.97
CA GLY A 12 2.36 41.05 -13.45
C GLY A 12 2.85 40.98 -12.01
N HIS A 13 3.05 42.11 -11.32
CA HIS A 13 3.38 42.12 -9.89
C HIS A 13 2.25 41.51 -9.04
N LYS A 14 2.62 40.63 -8.10
CA LYS A 14 1.72 40.03 -7.12
C LYS A 14 1.97 40.64 -5.75
N PHE A 15 0.92 41.02 -5.03
CA PHE A 15 1.02 41.57 -3.68
C PHE A 15 -0.24 41.31 -2.88
N GLU A 16 -0.12 41.39 -1.56
CA GLU A 16 -1.22 41.13 -0.61
C GLU A 16 -1.64 42.45 0.04
N ARG A 17 -2.95 42.69 0.17
CA ARG A 17 -3.48 43.87 0.87
C ARG A 17 -4.75 43.54 1.64
N MET A 18 -4.87 44.10 2.84
CA MET A 18 -6.11 44.03 3.62
C MET A 18 -7.10 45.07 3.10
N VAL A 19 -8.26 44.63 2.63
CA VAL A 19 -9.30 45.50 2.08
C VAL A 19 -10.63 45.19 2.77
N LYS A 20 -11.42 46.22 3.06
CA LYS A 20 -12.75 46.04 3.65
C LYS A 20 -13.69 45.45 2.60
N LEU A 21 -14.68 44.67 3.06
CA LEU A 21 -15.70 44.10 2.18
C LEU A 21 -16.49 45.17 1.39
N ALA A 22 -16.69 46.35 1.98
CA ALA A 22 -17.41 47.46 1.37
C ALA A 22 -16.64 48.13 0.22
N ASP A 23 -15.31 48.03 0.21
CA ASP A 23 -14.44 48.72 -0.74
C ASP A 23 -13.96 47.78 -1.87
N PHE A 24 -14.69 46.69 -2.12
CA PHE A 24 -14.32 45.67 -3.11
C PHE A 24 -14.25 46.17 -4.55
N GLU A 25 -15.11 47.12 -4.91
CA GLU A 25 -15.17 47.68 -6.25
C GLU A 25 -14.13 48.79 -6.47
N VAL A 26 -13.45 49.21 -5.39
CA VAL A 26 -12.41 50.23 -5.45
C VAL A 26 -11.13 49.62 -6.01
N THR A 27 -10.72 50.11 -7.18
CA THR A 27 -9.50 49.67 -7.86
C THR A 27 -8.28 49.95 -6.98
N GLN A 28 -7.49 48.91 -6.71
CA GLN A 28 -6.27 49.02 -5.92
C GLN A 28 -5.09 49.35 -6.82
N LEU A 29 -4.24 50.27 -6.38
CA LEU A 29 -3.00 50.62 -7.09
C LEU A 29 -1.83 49.79 -6.56
N CYS A 30 -1.05 49.26 -7.50
CA CYS A 30 0.23 48.64 -7.22
C CYS A 30 1.30 49.72 -6.91
N SER A 31 2.46 49.32 -6.40
CA SER A 31 3.62 50.21 -6.23
C SER A 31 4.08 50.84 -7.56
N CYS A 32 3.80 50.21 -8.70
CA CYS A 32 4.04 50.78 -10.02
C CYS A 32 2.92 51.74 -10.51
N LEU A 33 1.98 52.12 -9.65
CA LEU A 33 0.84 53.02 -9.93
C LEU A 33 -0.16 52.48 -10.97
N MET A 34 0.01 51.25 -11.42
CA MET A 34 -0.91 50.58 -12.32
C MET A 34 -2.06 49.90 -11.54
N PRO A 35 -3.26 49.82 -12.15
CA PRO A 35 -4.41 49.20 -11.51
C PRO A 35 -4.18 47.70 -11.32
N ALA A 36 -4.55 47.20 -10.16
CA ALA A 36 -4.43 45.79 -9.79
C ALA A 36 -5.81 45.16 -9.57
N THR A 37 -5.97 43.96 -10.12
CA THR A 37 -7.17 43.15 -9.97
C THR A 37 -6.96 42.10 -8.90
N ARG A 38 -8.00 41.84 -8.10
CA ARG A 38 -7.97 40.77 -7.11
C ARG A 38 -7.87 39.40 -7.79
N VAL A 39 -7.01 38.56 -7.27
CA VAL A 39 -6.87 37.16 -7.69
C VAL A 39 -7.39 36.28 -6.56
N ILE A 40 -8.19 35.27 -6.92
CA ILE A 40 -8.55 34.21 -5.98
C ILE A 40 -7.33 33.30 -5.88
N SER A 41 -6.65 33.31 -4.73
CA SER A 41 -5.68 32.27 -4.43
C SER A 41 -6.42 30.95 -4.20
N ALA A 42 -6.15 29.98 -5.07
CA ALA A 42 -6.58 28.61 -4.84
C ALA A 42 -5.61 27.99 -3.83
N PRO A 43 -6.04 27.65 -2.60
CA PRO A 43 -5.16 26.94 -1.68
C PRO A 43 -4.87 25.56 -2.26
N MET A 44 -3.59 25.27 -2.53
CA MET A 44 -3.16 23.92 -2.89
C MET A 44 -2.97 23.11 -1.62
N PHE A 45 -4.01 22.41 -1.18
CA PHE A 45 -3.90 21.37 -0.16
C PHE A 45 -4.36 20.04 -0.75
N SER A 46 -3.54 19.00 -0.58
CA SER A 46 -3.90 17.62 -0.91
C SER A 46 -4.43 16.94 0.34
N VAL A 47 -5.73 16.61 0.38
CA VAL A 47 -6.29 15.75 1.43
C VAL A 47 -6.26 14.32 0.91
N GLU A 48 -5.26 13.56 1.32
CA GLU A 48 -5.21 12.12 1.04
C GLU A 48 -5.11 11.37 2.37
N GLN A 49 -6.11 10.54 2.65
CA GLN A 49 -6.18 9.74 3.87
C GLN A 49 -5.41 8.42 3.67
N VAL A 50 -4.13 8.43 4.02
CA VAL A 50 -3.23 7.26 4.02
C VAL A 50 -2.98 6.75 5.44
N GLY A 51 -3.95 6.89 6.33
CA GLY A 51 -3.83 6.51 7.74
C GLY A 51 -3.60 5.01 7.92
N TYR A 52 -2.39 4.59 8.28
CA TYR A 52 -2.10 3.22 8.71
C TYR A 52 -1.01 3.18 9.80
N THR A 53 -1.01 2.12 10.59
CA THR A 53 0.06 1.85 11.56
C THR A 53 1.13 1.00 10.89
N CYS A 54 2.37 1.49 10.86
CA CYS A 54 3.49 0.75 10.29
C CYS A 54 3.71 -0.56 11.07
N PRO A 55 3.70 -1.74 10.43
CA PRO A 55 3.84 -3.03 11.13
C PRO A 55 5.23 -3.23 11.73
N VAL A 56 6.26 -2.55 11.20
CA VAL A 56 7.65 -2.70 11.66
C VAL A 56 7.97 -1.76 12.84
N THR A 57 7.46 -0.52 12.80
CA THR A 57 7.81 0.51 13.81
C THR A 57 6.70 0.79 14.81
N GLY A 58 5.47 0.36 14.55
CA GLY A 58 4.29 0.70 15.36
C GLY A 58 3.87 2.17 15.29
N LYS A 59 4.53 3.00 14.48
CA LYS A 59 4.19 4.41 14.33
C LYS A 59 2.98 4.59 13.43
N TYR A 60 2.09 5.50 13.81
CA TYR A 60 0.97 5.91 12.97
C TYR A 60 1.44 6.84 11.86
N ILE A 61 1.15 6.47 10.62
CA ILE A 61 1.49 7.22 9.41
C ILE A 61 0.18 7.80 8.89
N GLY A 62 0.02 9.13 9.03
CA GLY A 62 -1.22 9.83 8.67
C GLY A 62 -1.16 10.61 7.35
N SER A 63 0.00 10.71 6.70
CA SER A 63 0.18 11.50 5.49
C SER A 63 1.09 10.81 4.48
N LYS A 64 0.95 11.16 3.19
CA LYS A 64 1.77 10.58 2.11
C LYS A 64 3.25 10.88 2.28
N LYS A 65 3.60 12.09 2.72
CA LYS A 65 4.99 12.44 3.07
C LYS A 65 5.54 11.55 4.18
N ALA A 66 4.74 11.26 5.19
CA ALA A 66 5.14 10.35 6.26
C ALA A 66 5.28 8.90 5.77
N HIS A 67 4.46 8.48 4.80
CA HIS A 67 4.56 7.18 4.14
C HIS A 67 5.86 7.06 3.31
N GLU A 68 6.15 8.03 2.45
CA GLU A 68 7.36 8.08 1.63
C GLU A 68 8.63 8.10 2.49
N GLU A 69 8.64 8.88 3.57
CA GLU A 69 9.77 8.92 4.51
C GLU A 69 9.93 7.58 5.25
N ASN A 70 8.83 6.94 5.65
CA ASN A 70 8.89 5.62 6.28
C ASN A 70 9.44 4.55 5.32
N LEU A 71 8.98 4.56 4.06
CA LEU A 71 9.49 3.66 3.02
C LEU A 71 11.01 3.86 2.80
N ARG A 72 11.44 5.11 2.69
CA ARG A 72 12.86 5.46 2.55
C ARG A 72 13.70 5.01 3.75
N GLN A 73 13.21 5.19 4.98
CA GLN A 73 13.93 4.78 6.20
C GLN A 73 14.05 3.26 6.34
N GLN A 74 13.05 2.53 5.87
CA GLN A 74 13.02 1.06 6.00
C GLN A 74 13.55 0.33 4.76
N ASP A 75 14.10 1.07 3.79
CA ASP A 75 14.53 0.55 2.48
C ASP A 75 13.45 -0.33 1.82
N CYS A 76 12.19 0.09 1.97
CA CYS A 76 11.01 -0.61 1.48
C CYS A 76 10.46 0.10 0.25
N ARG A 77 9.94 -0.68 -0.71
CA ARG A 77 9.26 -0.18 -1.91
C ARG A 77 7.74 -0.22 -1.73
N VAL A 78 7.04 0.69 -2.42
CA VAL A 78 5.57 0.61 -2.57
C VAL A 78 5.19 -0.68 -3.29
N PHE A 79 4.20 -1.37 -2.73
CA PHE A 79 3.66 -2.59 -3.31
C PHE A 79 2.88 -2.29 -4.59
N GLU A 80 3.17 -3.00 -5.68
CA GLU A 80 2.43 -2.82 -6.93
C GLU A 80 1.06 -3.51 -6.84
N PRO A 81 0.02 -2.91 -7.45
CA PRO A 81 -1.28 -3.57 -7.53
C PRO A 81 -1.13 -4.89 -8.30
N GLY A 82 -1.54 -6.00 -7.68
CA GLY A 82 -1.51 -7.35 -8.28
C GLY A 82 -0.33 -8.24 -7.84
N GLU A 83 0.72 -7.71 -7.19
CA GLU A 83 1.83 -8.54 -6.69
C GLU A 83 1.37 -9.60 -5.68
N LYS A 84 0.32 -9.31 -4.89
CA LYS A 84 -0.25 -10.24 -3.90
C LYS A 84 -0.89 -11.45 -4.59
N GLU A 85 -1.64 -11.18 -5.64
CA GLU A 85 -2.35 -12.21 -6.40
C GLU A 85 -1.35 -13.08 -7.16
N LEU A 86 -0.30 -12.48 -7.73
CA LEU A 86 0.78 -13.21 -8.39
C LEU A 86 1.55 -14.09 -7.40
N ALA A 87 1.86 -13.57 -6.22
CA ALA A 87 2.52 -14.36 -5.16
C ALA A 87 1.66 -15.54 -4.71
N GLN A 88 0.35 -15.33 -4.51
CA GLN A 88 -0.58 -16.42 -4.16
C GLN A 88 -0.67 -17.49 -5.25
N LYS A 89 -0.76 -17.10 -6.52
CA LYS A 89 -0.74 -18.05 -7.65
C LYS A 89 0.54 -18.87 -7.67
N ARG A 90 1.69 -18.22 -7.49
CA ARG A 90 2.99 -18.89 -7.46
C ARG A 90 3.10 -19.89 -6.30
N ILE A 91 2.56 -19.55 -5.12
CA ILE A 91 2.51 -20.45 -3.97
C ILE A 91 1.62 -21.66 -4.30
N ALA A 92 0.42 -21.44 -4.84
CA ALA A 92 -0.50 -22.52 -5.20
C ALA A 92 0.10 -23.46 -6.26
N GLU A 93 0.80 -22.92 -7.26
CA GLU A 93 1.51 -23.73 -8.25
C GLU A 93 2.63 -24.57 -7.63
N GLN A 94 3.37 -24.01 -6.67
CA GLN A 94 4.42 -24.72 -5.94
C GLN A 94 3.86 -25.82 -5.03
N GLU A 95 2.76 -25.54 -4.34
CA GLU A 95 2.06 -26.52 -3.50
C GLU A 95 1.52 -27.68 -4.34
N ALA A 96 0.87 -27.41 -5.48
CA ALA A 96 0.39 -28.44 -6.39
C ALA A 96 1.53 -29.28 -6.98
N ALA A 97 2.65 -28.65 -7.32
CA ALA A 97 3.84 -29.38 -7.79
C ALA A 97 4.45 -30.26 -6.68
N PHE A 98 4.47 -29.77 -5.44
CA PHE A 98 4.94 -30.51 -4.29
C PHE A 98 4.04 -31.70 -3.98
N GLU A 99 2.72 -31.50 -3.94
CA GLU A 99 1.72 -32.56 -3.73
C GLU A 99 1.89 -33.69 -4.75
N LYS A 100 2.02 -33.34 -6.04
CA LYS A 100 2.28 -34.31 -7.11
C LYS A 100 3.60 -35.07 -6.91
N SER A 101 4.64 -34.42 -6.38
CA SER A 101 5.92 -35.08 -6.10
C SER A 101 5.84 -36.05 -4.91
N VAL A 102 5.02 -35.72 -3.92
CA VAL A 102 4.72 -36.59 -2.78
C VAL A 102 3.97 -37.82 -3.26
N ASP A 103 2.90 -37.65 -4.05
CA ASP A 103 2.12 -38.76 -4.61
C ASP A 103 2.99 -39.74 -5.39
N GLN A 104 3.82 -39.24 -6.31
CA GLN A 104 4.74 -40.07 -7.09
C GLN A 104 5.74 -40.82 -6.20
N THR A 105 6.18 -40.21 -5.11
CA THR A 105 7.12 -40.83 -4.17
C THR A 105 6.42 -41.93 -3.37
N VAL A 106 5.19 -41.68 -2.91
CA VAL A 106 4.38 -42.69 -2.21
C VAL A 106 4.08 -43.87 -3.13
N GLU A 107 3.65 -43.61 -4.37
CA GLU A 107 3.37 -44.67 -5.35
C GLU A 107 4.61 -45.53 -5.63
N LYS A 108 5.76 -44.90 -5.93
CA LYS A 108 7.01 -45.64 -6.16
C LYS A 108 7.40 -46.50 -4.97
N ASN A 109 7.31 -45.95 -3.75
CA ASN A 109 7.60 -46.71 -2.55
C ASN A 109 6.64 -47.87 -2.39
N PHE A 110 5.33 -47.65 -2.54
CA PHE A 110 4.30 -48.69 -2.42
C PHE A 110 4.51 -49.84 -3.41
N TRP A 111 4.81 -49.52 -4.68
CA TRP A 111 5.07 -50.53 -5.71
C TRP A 111 6.39 -51.29 -5.50
N SER A 112 7.41 -50.62 -4.95
CA SER A 112 8.70 -51.25 -4.65
C SER A 112 8.64 -52.20 -3.45
N MET A 113 7.61 -52.13 -2.61
CA MET A 113 7.46 -53.00 -1.44
C MET A 113 7.03 -54.44 -1.84
N PRO A 114 7.48 -55.47 -1.09
CA PRO A 114 6.96 -56.84 -1.21
C PRO A 114 5.46 -56.93 -0.92
N SER A 115 4.75 -57.92 -1.48
CA SER A 115 3.29 -58.09 -1.32
C SER A 115 2.85 -58.17 0.14
N ASP A 116 3.60 -58.89 0.98
CA ASP A 116 3.28 -59.10 2.40
C ASP A 116 3.22 -57.78 3.19
N LYS A 117 4.03 -56.78 2.79
CA LYS A 117 4.02 -55.46 3.43
C LYS A 117 2.87 -54.61 2.91
N ARG A 118 2.47 -54.76 1.65
CA ARG A 118 1.32 -54.04 1.07
C ARG A 118 0.01 -54.48 1.70
N GLU A 119 -0.16 -55.79 1.92
CA GLU A 119 -1.35 -56.34 2.59
C GLU A 119 -1.44 -55.88 4.05
N LYS A 120 -0.31 -55.84 4.78
CA LYS A 120 -0.28 -55.28 6.14
C LYS A 120 -0.70 -53.81 6.18
N ILE A 121 -0.16 -52.98 5.29
CA ILE A 121 -0.53 -51.55 5.21
C ILE A 121 -2.02 -51.38 4.90
N ALA A 122 -2.58 -52.18 3.99
CA ALA A 122 -4.02 -52.13 3.66
C ALA A 122 -4.89 -52.46 4.90
N ASN A 123 -4.48 -53.48 5.67
CA ASN A 123 -5.17 -53.88 6.89
C ASN A 123 -5.04 -52.82 8.02
N GLU A 124 -3.89 -52.15 8.11
CA GLU A 124 -3.65 -51.05 9.05
C GLU A 124 -4.47 -49.78 8.71
N LEU A 125 -4.65 -49.49 7.42
CA LEU A 125 -5.52 -48.42 6.93
C LEU A 125 -7.01 -48.70 7.22
N GLU A 126 -7.47 -49.93 6.99
CA GLU A 126 -8.86 -50.33 7.29
C GLU A 126 -9.14 -50.37 8.80
N SER A 127 -8.14 -50.72 9.62
CA SER A 127 -8.26 -50.74 11.08
C SER A 127 -8.13 -49.35 11.74
N GLY A 128 -7.86 -48.30 10.97
CA GLY A 128 -7.86 -46.91 11.45
C GLY A 128 -6.72 -46.59 12.42
N VAL A 129 -5.57 -47.22 12.28
CA VAL A 129 -4.42 -46.97 13.16
C VAL A 129 -3.76 -45.63 12.81
N ASP A 130 -3.86 -44.66 13.72
CA ASP A 130 -3.15 -43.38 13.62
C ASP A 130 -1.67 -43.56 14.04
N LEU A 131 -0.75 -43.29 13.12
CA LEU A 131 0.69 -43.30 13.37
C LEU A 131 1.14 -41.97 13.98
N ALA A 132 1.59 -42.00 15.24
CA ALA A 132 2.26 -40.86 15.87
C ALA A 132 3.71 -40.74 15.38
N ILE A 133 4.00 -39.71 14.58
CA ILE A 133 5.37 -39.42 14.13
C ILE A 133 6.05 -38.49 15.14
N GLU A 134 6.89 -39.03 16.02
CA GLU A 134 7.79 -38.23 16.85
C GLU A 134 9.07 -37.89 16.08
N ARG A 135 9.32 -36.59 15.84
CA ARG A 135 10.61 -36.11 15.31
C ARG A 135 11.60 -35.97 16.48
N LYS A 136 12.65 -36.79 16.49
CA LYS A 136 13.79 -36.66 17.41
C LYS A 136 14.78 -35.60 16.95
#